data_AF-A0A3R1B4H6-F1
#
_entry.id   AF-A0A3R1B4H6-F1
#
_cell.length_a   1.000
_cell.length_b   1.000
_cell.length_c   1.000
_cell.angle_alpha   90.00
_cell.angle_beta   90.00
_cell.angle_gamma   90.00
#
_symmetry.space_group_name_H-M   'P 1'
#
loop_
_entity.id
_entity.type
_entity.pdbx_description
1 polymer ?
#
loop_
_entity_poly.entity_id
_entity_poly.type
_entity_poly.pdbx_seq_one_letter_code
_entity_poly.pdbx_strand_id
1 'polypeptide(L)'
;MPADYLHGSETIEINRSPVPVKAVRSAVIGVVGTAPSGPVNKLTLLLSEPDMAQFGQARSGFTLPQALSTISGYGAGTVLAINVLDPSVHKTSIPSETVTFVNGTARLEHAPVMNVTVKAPTGDTTYTAGTDYQLSPDQATLTRVAGGGIDADARVVVSYDYADPTKVTAADVIGAVDAAGKRTGLKLLADSYSLNGFDAKILIAPVYCTLRSVTAELEAQAEKIQAVAYVDAPVGTTPRQAITGRGSAGIINFNTASGRLRLCYPHVKVYDAQTNADRLEPLSSHAAGLRAWTDLEYGYWWSSSNQQLRGVTGIERAITARIDDPQSESNLLNAQGITTVFNSFGTGFRLWGNRVASYPSSTGLLTFENCRRVKDMTDEAIRSSSLSFIDQPITQVLIDTILESVNQYGRKLIGDGALLGFKCWYDKKRNEEADLADGHMLISYKLTPPPPLERLTLESEITSEYLVNLNGNGGNT
;
A
#
# COMPACT_ATOMS: atom_id res chain seq x y z
N MET A 1 -33.15 10.38 36.69
CA MET A 1 -33.92 9.66 37.73
C MET A 1 -35.37 10.09 37.60
N PRO A 2 -36.34 9.18 37.79
CA PRO A 2 -37.76 9.53 37.78
C PRO A 2 -38.08 10.57 38.86
N ALA A 3 -39.14 11.34 38.64
CA ALA A 3 -39.66 12.26 39.65
C ALA A 3 -40.33 11.48 40.81
N ASP A 4 -40.13 11.92 42.05
CA ASP A 4 -40.73 11.30 43.25
C ASP A 4 -42.28 11.37 43.24
N TYR A 5 -42.88 12.27 42.45
CA TYR A 5 -44.30 12.27 42.13
C TYR A 5 -44.54 12.85 40.73
N LEU A 6 -45.32 12.14 39.90
CA LEU A 6 -45.77 12.59 38.58
C LEU A 6 -47.26 12.27 38.39
N HIS A 7 -48.05 13.27 37.97
CA HIS A 7 -49.41 13.05 37.50
C HIS A 7 -49.45 13.17 35.96
N GLY A 8 -49.08 12.08 35.28
CA GLY A 8 -48.93 12.02 33.82
C GLY A 8 -48.09 10.80 33.38
N SER A 9 -47.73 10.71 32.09
CA SER A 9 -46.79 9.69 31.59
C SER A 9 -45.41 10.31 31.34
N GLU A 10 -44.38 9.71 31.92
CA GLU A 10 -42.98 10.02 31.62
C GLU A 10 -42.36 8.86 30.83
N THR A 11 -41.62 9.19 29.77
CA THR A 11 -40.76 8.23 29.08
C THR A 11 -39.33 8.52 29.48
N ILE A 12 -38.70 7.59 30.18
CA ILE A 12 -37.29 7.66 30.54
C ILE A 12 -36.52 6.82 29.53
N GLU A 13 -35.67 7.48 28.76
CA GLU A 13 -34.73 6.78 27.89
C GLU A 13 -33.61 6.19 28.75
N ILE A 14 -33.69 4.89 29.02
CA ILE A 14 -32.59 4.14 29.64
C ILE A 14 -31.80 3.49 28.50
N ASN A 15 -30.74 4.15 28.07
CA ASN A 15 -29.86 3.59 27.05
C ASN A 15 -28.90 2.57 27.67
N ARG A 16 -29.18 1.28 27.48
CA ARG A 16 -28.30 0.15 27.86
C ARG A 16 -27.72 -0.56 26.64
N SER A 17 -27.54 0.16 25.54
CA SER A 17 -27.04 -0.44 24.32
C SER A 17 -25.59 -0.93 24.54
N PRO A 18 -25.26 -2.18 24.21
CA PRO A 18 -23.88 -2.64 24.27
C PRO A 18 -23.03 -1.78 23.33
N VAL A 19 -21.78 -1.49 23.71
CA VAL A 19 -20.81 -0.85 22.82
C VAL A 19 -20.08 -1.95 22.05
N PRO A 20 -20.44 -2.23 20.78
CA PRO A 20 -19.75 -3.25 20.01
C PRO A 20 -18.39 -2.72 19.53
N VAL A 21 -17.39 -3.60 19.57
CA VAL A 21 -16.12 -3.35 18.89
C VAL A 21 -16.35 -3.41 17.37
N LYS A 22 -16.05 -2.31 16.67
CA LYS A 22 -16.16 -2.22 15.21
C LYS A 22 -14.85 -2.64 14.56
N ALA A 23 -14.96 -3.35 13.43
CA ALA A 23 -13.78 -3.72 12.64
C ALA A 23 -13.16 -2.48 11.97
N VAL A 24 -11.82 -2.46 11.92
CA VAL A 24 -11.04 -1.43 11.24
C VAL A 24 -10.94 -1.75 9.75
N ARG A 25 -10.85 -0.71 8.90
CA ARG A 25 -10.62 -0.87 7.47
C ARG A 25 -9.18 -1.33 7.23
N SER A 26 -8.99 -2.58 6.81
CA SER A 26 -7.66 -3.15 6.57
C SER A 26 -7.12 -2.86 5.15
N ALA A 27 -8.01 -2.70 4.17
CA ALA A 27 -7.67 -2.52 2.76
C ALA A 27 -7.50 -1.03 2.34
N VAL A 28 -6.81 -0.24 3.18
CA VAL A 28 -6.52 1.18 2.90
C VAL A 28 -5.05 1.34 2.53
N ILE A 29 -4.79 1.83 1.32
CA ILE A 29 -3.42 2.04 0.81
C ILE A 29 -3.05 3.51 0.92
N GLY A 30 -1.94 3.82 1.59
CA GLY A 30 -1.30 5.13 1.58
C GLY A 30 -0.21 5.16 0.52
N VAL A 31 -0.32 6.05 -0.46
CA VAL A 31 0.64 6.20 -1.56
C VAL A 31 1.23 7.61 -1.57
N VAL A 32 2.55 7.69 -1.56
CA VAL A 32 3.29 8.95 -1.75
C VAL A 32 4.08 8.86 -3.04
N GLY A 33 3.94 9.85 -3.91
CA GLY A 33 4.65 9.87 -5.18
C GLY A 33 4.50 11.19 -5.91
N THR A 34 4.88 11.18 -7.17
CA THR A 34 4.84 12.36 -8.04
C THR A 34 3.71 12.23 -9.04
N ALA A 35 2.91 13.30 -9.15
CA ALA A 35 1.86 13.41 -10.14
C ALA A 35 1.99 14.74 -10.93
N PRO A 36 1.61 14.73 -12.21
CA PRO A 36 1.59 15.89 -13.08
C PRO A 36 0.56 16.95 -12.66
N SER A 37 -0.51 16.51 -12.00
CA SER A 37 -1.64 17.33 -11.59
C SER A 37 -2.15 16.92 -10.21
N GLY A 38 -3.12 17.68 -9.70
CA GLY A 38 -3.77 17.41 -8.42
C GLY A 38 -3.13 18.15 -7.23
N PRO A 39 -3.71 18.00 -6.03
CA PRO A 39 -3.28 18.75 -4.86
C PRO A 39 -1.86 18.40 -4.41
N VAL A 40 -0.99 19.41 -4.33
CA VAL A 40 0.40 19.27 -3.88
C VAL A 40 0.45 19.28 -2.35
N ASN A 41 1.19 18.34 -1.76
CA ASN A 41 1.38 18.18 -0.31
C ASN A 41 0.06 18.26 0.47
N LYS A 42 -0.95 17.55 -0.04
CA LYS A 42 -2.25 17.40 0.61
C LYS A 42 -2.66 15.94 0.59
N LEU A 43 -3.06 15.43 1.75
CA LEU A 43 -3.65 14.11 1.89
C LEU A 43 -5.02 14.09 1.19
N THR A 44 -5.15 13.27 0.15
CA THR A 44 -6.37 13.19 -0.67
C THR A 44 -6.94 11.77 -0.62
N LEU A 45 -8.19 11.63 -0.17
CA LEU A 45 -8.91 10.37 -0.17
C LEU A 45 -9.47 10.09 -1.57
N LEU A 46 -9.18 8.89 -2.09
CA LEU A 46 -9.62 8.41 -3.39
C LEU A 46 -10.45 7.14 -3.20
N LEU A 47 -11.68 7.17 -3.70
CA LEU A 47 -12.63 6.07 -3.61
C LEU A 47 -13.04 5.52 -4.98
N SER A 48 -12.83 6.30 -6.04
CA SER A 48 -13.31 6.00 -7.39
C SER A 48 -12.28 6.36 -8.46
N GLU A 49 -12.45 5.80 -9.67
CA GLU A 49 -11.59 6.13 -10.81
C GLU A 49 -11.56 7.64 -11.15
N PRO A 50 -12.69 8.39 -11.12
CA PRO A 50 -12.66 9.84 -11.27
C PRO A 50 -11.79 10.56 -10.24
N ASP A 51 -11.79 10.09 -8.98
CA ASP A 51 -10.92 10.67 -7.96
C ASP A 51 -9.45 10.43 -8.30
N MET A 52 -9.10 9.24 -8.79
CA MET A 52 -7.73 8.92 -9.19
C MET A 52 -7.28 9.73 -10.41
N ALA A 53 -8.19 9.98 -11.35
CA ALA A 53 -7.91 10.72 -12.58
C ALA A 53 -7.48 12.18 -12.33
N GLN A 54 -7.79 12.76 -11.16
CA GLN A 54 -7.33 14.12 -10.79
C GLN A 54 -5.80 14.25 -10.75
N PHE A 55 -5.09 13.15 -10.51
CA PHE A 55 -3.63 13.09 -10.52
C PHE A 55 -3.05 12.86 -11.93
N GLY A 56 -3.90 12.80 -12.96
CA GLY A 56 -3.52 12.62 -14.35
C GLY A 56 -3.34 11.15 -14.73
N GLN A 57 -3.05 10.92 -16.02
CA GLN A 57 -2.85 9.57 -16.55
C GLN A 57 -1.46 9.01 -16.22
N ALA A 58 -1.38 7.68 -16.10
CA ALA A 58 -0.13 6.94 -16.01
C ALA A 58 0.78 7.28 -17.19
N ARG A 59 1.97 7.80 -16.90
CA ARG A 59 2.97 8.21 -17.88
C ARG A 59 4.37 8.07 -17.28
N SER A 60 5.40 7.96 -18.11
CA SER A 60 6.78 7.81 -17.63
C SER A 60 7.21 8.98 -16.73
N GLY A 61 8.03 8.70 -15.71
CA GLY A 61 8.54 9.70 -14.75
C GLY A 61 7.59 10.04 -13.58
N PHE A 62 6.28 9.85 -13.72
CA PHE A 62 5.30 10.15 -12.66
C PHE A 62 4.84 8.87 -11.97
N THR A 63 5.20 8.71 -10.70
CA THR A 63 5.05 7.44 -9.99
C THR A 63 3.66 7.24 -9.40
N LEU A 64 2.98 8.32 -9.02
CA LEU A 64 1.67 8.26 -8.36
C LEU A 64 0.57 7.79 -9.33
N PRO A 65 0.39 8.35 -10.53
CA PRO A 65 -0.63 7.88 -11.47
C PRO A 65 -0.43 6.43 -11.92
N GLN A 66 0.83 6.01 -12.07
CA GLN A 66 1.15 4.62 -12.40
C GLN A 66 0.68 3.68 -11.28
N ALA A 67 1.05 3.97 -10.02
CA ALA A 67 0.64 3.15 -8.90
C ALA A 67 -0.88 3.15 -8.68
N LEU A 68 -1.56 4.28 -8.88
CA LEU A 68 -3.02 4.34 -8.82
C LEU A 68 -3.67 3.45 -9.89
N SER A 69 -3.15 3.46 -11.13
CA SER A 69 -3.61 2.57 -12.19
C SER A 69 -3.37 1.09 -11.86
N THR A 70 -2.24 0.76 -11.23
CA THR A 70 -1.95 -0.60 -10.78
C THR A 70 -2.95 -1.03 -9.70
N ILE A 71 -3.18 -0.18 -8.70
CA ILE A 71 -4.08 -0.44 -7.56
C ILE A 71 -5.53 -0.60 -8.01
N SER A 72 -6.01 0.27 -8.91
CA SER A 72 -7.36 0.17 -9.47
C SER A 72 -7.56 -1.11 -10.27
N GLY A 73 -6.53 -1.60 -10.97
CA GLY A 73 -6.55 -2.89 -11.67
C GLY A 73 -6.79 -4.12 -10.77
N TYR A 74 -6.54 -4.00 -9.46
CA TYR A 74 -6.88 -5.05 -8.49
C TYR A 74 -8.29 -4.89 -7.88
N GLY A 75 -8.98 -3.77 -8.13
CA GLY A 75 -10.27 -3.44 -7.52
C GLY A 75 -10.18 -2.93 -6.09
N ALA A 76 -9.01 -2.42 -5.66
CA ALA A 76 -8.84 -1.85 -4.33
C ALA A 76 -9.46 -0.44 -4.26
N GLY A 77 -10.49 -0.28 -3.42
CA GLY A 77 -11.38 0.90 -3.45
C GLY A 77 -11.07 2.03 -2.46
N THR A 78 -9.97 2.00 -1.70
CA THR A 78 -9.66 3.11 -0.77
C THR A 78 -8.17 3.42 -0.75
N VAL A 79 -7.82 4.58 -1.29
CA VAL A 79 -6.43 5.05 -1.37
C VAL A 79 -6.32 6.44 -0.76
N LEU A 80 -5.29 6.65 0.06
CA LEU A 80 -4.86 7.96 0.53
C LEU A 80 -3.63 8.36 -0.28
N ALA A 81 -3.80 9.33 -1.17
CA ALA A 81 -2.75 9.79 -2.08
C ALA A 81 -2.13 11.12 -1.63
N ILE A 82 -0.82 11.23 -1.76
CA ILE A 82 -0.04 12.44 -1.51
C ILE A 82 0.86 12.70 -2.72
N ASN A 83 0.62 13.79 -3.43
CA ASN A 83 1.50 14.28 -4.48
C ASN A 83 2.56 15.22 -3.87
N VAL A 84 3.84 14.90 -4.06
CA VAL A 84 4.96 15.74 -3.57
C VAL A 84 5.55 16.63 -4.66
N LEU A 85 5.16 16.44 -5.92
CA LEU A 85 5.64 17.27 -7.01
C LEU A 85 4.90 18.60 -7.01
N ASP A 86 5.61 19.67 -6.62
CA ASP A 86 5.18 21.05 -6.81
C ASP A 86 5.64 21.60 -8.18
N PRO A 87 4.73 21.90 -9.13
CA PRO A 87 5.10 22.47 -10.44
C PRO A 87 5.72 23.87 -10.38
N SER A 88 5.60 24.60 -9.26
CA SER A 88 6.23 25.89 -9.07
C SER A 88 7.73 25.78 -8.74
N VAL A 89 8.14 24.69 -8.10
CA VAL A 89 9.52 24.43 -7.64
C VAL A 89 10.21 23.40 -8.53
N HIS A 90 9.56 22.27 -8.79
CA HIS A 90 10.07 21.15 -9.57
C HIS A 90 9.76 21.33 -11.06
N LYS A 91 10.30 22.39 -11.66
CA LYS A 91 10.12 22.67 -13.09
C LYS A 91 11.43 22.87 -13.83
N THR A 92 11.45 22.51 -15.10
CA THR A 92 12.56 22.76 -16.02
C THR A 92 12.05 23.54 -17.22
N SER A 93 12.77 24.59 -17.60
CA SER A 93 12.42 25.46 -18.72
C SER A 93 13.16 25.00 -19.98
N ILE A 94 12.42 24.77 -21.04
CA ILE A 94 12.95 24.52 -22.38
C ILE A 94 12.87 25.83 -23.17
N PRO A 95 14.02 26.47 -23.47
CA PRO A 95 14.03 27.79 -24.10
C PRO A 95 13.65 27.74 -25.58
N SER A 96 13.89 26.61 -26.25
CA SER A 96 13.54 26.42 -27.65
C SER A 96 13.45 24.94 -28.00
N GLU A 97 12.25 24.45 -28.29
CA GLU A 97 12.00 23.20 -28.98
C GLU A 97 11.40 23.52 -30.35
N THR A 98 11.90 22.88 -31.41
CA THR A 98 11.34 23.10 -32.75
C THR A 98 10.43 21.94 -33.12
N VAL A 99 9.13 22.21 -33.25
CA VAL A 99 8.11 21.21 -33.62
C VAL A 99 7.51 21.54 -34.98
N THR A 100 7.07 20.49 -35.67
CA THR A 100 6.38 20.60 -36.96
C THR A 100 4.96 20.08 -36.78
N PHE A 101 3.97 20.83 -37.25
CA PHE A 101 2.60 20.33 -37.27
C PHE A 101 2.49 19.22 -38.32
N VAL A 102 1.94 18.09 -37.96
CA VAL A 102 1.62 16.99 -38.89
C VAL A 102 0.15 16.69 -38.72
N ASN A 103 -0.62 16.74 -39.80
CA ASN A 103 -2.09 16.61 -39.77
C ASN A 103 -2.78 17.59 -38.80
N GLY A 104 -2.22 18.80 -38.65
CA GLY A 104 -2.76 19.83 -37.77
C GLY A 104 -2.46 19.67 -36.27
N THR A 105 -1.65 18.68 -35.89
CA THR A 105 -1.20 18.50 -34.49
C THR A 105 0.32 18.47 -34.38
N ALA A 106 0.87 19.06 -33.33
CA ALA A 106 2.28 18.96 -32.95
C ALA A 106 2.37 18.52 -31.48
N ARG A 107 3.31 17.63 -31.16
CA ARG A 107 3.52 17.15 -29.79
C ARG A 107 4.91 17.58 -29.32
N LEU A 108 4.98 18.19 -28.14
CA LEU A 108 6.23 18.56 -27.48
C LEU A 108 6.87 17.33 -26.82
N GLU A 109 8.18 17.38 -26.61
CA GLU A 109 8.94 16.26 -26.05
C GLU A 109 8.54 15.92 -24.59
N HIS A 110 8.17 16.93 -23.80
CA HIS A 110 7.84 16.77 -22.38
C HIS A 110 6.40 17.15 -22.07
N ALA A 111 5.77 16.44 -21.13
CA ALA A 111 4.41 16.69 -20.66
C ALA A 111 4.29 16.37 -19.15
N PRO A 112 3.53 17.15 -18.35
CA PRO A 112 2.69 18.29 -18.74
C PRO A 112 3.50 19.59 -18.90
N VAL A 113 3.00 20.50 -19.73
CA VAL A 113 3.64 21.80 -20.02
C VAL A 113 2.90 22.97 -19.40
N MET A 114 3.65 24.01 -19.06
CA MET A 114 3.23 25.27 -18.45
C MET A 114 3.96 26.41 -19.16
N ASN A 115 3.44 27.64 -19.07
CA ASN A 115 4.09 28.84 -19.62
C ASN A 115 4.51 28.71 -21.10
N VAL A 116 3.67 28.08 -21.92
CA VAL A 116 3.96 27.81 -23.33
C VAL A 116 3.88 29.11 -24.14
N THR A 117 4.94 29.38 -24.90
CA THR A 117 4.98 30.44 -25.91
C THR A 117 5.39 29.85 -27.24
N VAL A 118 4.60 30.08 -28.28
CA VAL A 118 4.84 29.55 -29.63
C VAL A 118 5.21 30.70 -30.55
N LYS A 119 6.34 30.58 -31.26
CA LYS A 119 6.85 31.59 -32.18
C LYS A 119 7.13 30.99 -33.55
N ALA A 120 7.11 31.85 -34.58
CA ALA A 120 7.63 31.50 -35.89
C ALA A 120 9.13 31.17 -35.80
N PRO A 121 9.69 30.33 -36.69
CA PRO A 121 11.11 29.98 -36.69
C PRO A 121 12.06 31.17 -36.81
N THR A 122 11.60 32.26 -37.41
CA THR A 122 12.36 33.51 -37.54
C THR A 122 12.32 34.36 -36.27
N GLY A 123 11.43 34.05 -35.31
CA GLY A 123 11.26 34.77 -34.06
C GLY A 123 10.37 36.01 -34.13
N ASP A 124 9.95 36.41 -35.33
CA ASP A 124 9.26 37.69 -35.58
C ASP A 124 7.76 37.69 -35.21
N THR A 125 7.12 36.51 -35.23
CA THR A 125 5.70 36.36 -34.94
C THR A 125 5.51 35.46 -33.72
N THR A 126 4.78 35.94 -32.71
CA THR A 126 4.34 35.14 -31.57
C THR A 126 2.88 34.76 -31.78
N TYR A 127 2.59 33.46 -31.80
CA TYR A 127 1.26 32.93 -32.01
C TYR A 127 0.49 32.89 -30.68
N THR A 128 -0.82 33.15 -30.76
CA THR A 128 -1.69 33.26 -29.58
C THR A 128 -2.54 32.01 -29.39
N ALA A 129 -2.56 31.47 -28.17
CA ALA A 129 -3.41 30.36 -27.78
C ALA A 129 -4.91 30.74 -27.90
N GLY A 130 -5.73 29.85 -28.44
CA GLY A 130 -7.15 30.06 -28.72
C GLY A 130 -7.44 30.63 -30.12
N THR A 131 -6.53 31.42 -30.68
CA THR A 131 -6.67 32.01 -32.02
C THR A 131 -5.91 31.19 -33.07
N ASP A 132 -4.63 30.92 -32.81
CA ASP A 132 -3.75 30.26 -33.77
C ASP A 132 -3.60 28.76 -33.49
N TYR A 133 -3.61 28.39 -32.22
CA TYR A 133 -3.53 27.00 -31.75
C TYR A 133 -4.32 26.79 -30.46
N GLN A 134 -4.79 25.58 -30.21
CA GLN A 134 -5.26 25.10 -28.92
C GLN A 134 -4.16 24.26 -28.26
N LEU A 135 -3.92 24.49 -26.97
CA LEU A 135 -2.97 23.72 -26.18
C LEU A 135 -3.73 22.72 -25.29
N SER A 136 -3.33 21.46 -25.32
CA SER A 136 -3.65 20.46 -24.31
C SER A 136 -2.45 20.30 -23.37
N PRO A 137 -2.43 20.96 -22.19
CA PRO A 137 -1.25 21.01 -21.33
C PRO A 137 -0.81 19.64 -20.83
N ASP A 138 -1.76 18.75 -20.57
CA ASP A 138 -1.50 17.42 -20.01
C ASP A 138 -0.83 16.47 -21.01
N GLN A 139 -1.20 16.57 -22.28
CA GLN A 139 -0.66 15.75 -23.37
C GLN A 139 0.50 16.43 -24.09
N ALA A 140 0.75 17.72 -23.78
CA ALA A 140 1.67 18.60 -24.47
C ALA A 140 1.45 18.62 -25.99
N THR A 141 0.18 18.58 -26.40
CA THR A 141 -0.25 18.60 -27.80
C THR A 141 -0.76 20.00 -28.16
N LEU A 142 -0.21 20.56 -29.23
CA LEU A 142 -0.68 21.76 -29.90
C LEU A 142 -1.56 21.33 -31.07
N THR A 143 -2.81 21.77 -31.09
CA THR A 143 -3.73 21.57 -32.21
C THR A 143 -3.92 22.89 -32.93
N ARG A 144 -3.63 22.92 -34.23
CA ARG A 144 -3.83 24.12 -35.05
C ARG A 144 -5.30 24.48 -35.14
N VAL A 145 -5.63 25.76 -35.03
CA VAL A 145 -6.98 26.27 -35.34
C VAL A 145 -7.07 26.54 -36.85
N ALA A 146 -8.06 25.95 -37.52
CA ALA A 146 -8.28 26.17 -38.95
C ALA A 146 -8.64 27.65 -39.21
N GLY A 147 -7.81 28.35 -39.99
CA GLY A 147 -7.95 29.79 -40.25
C GLY A 147 -7.12 30.69 -39.32
N GLY A 148 -6.35 30.12 -38.38
CA GLY A 148 -5.35 30.85 -37.59
C GLY A 148 -4.07 31.15 -38.39
N GLY A 149 -3.15 31.91 -37.78
CA GLY A 149 -1.90 32.39 -38.40
C GLY A 149 -0.80 31.35 -38.59
N ILE A 150 -1.02 30.09 -38.19
CA ILE A 150 -0.09 28.98 -38.41
C ILE A 150 -0.51 28.27 -39.71
N ASP A 151 0.41 28.11 -40.67
CA ASP A 151 0.15 27.36 -41.90
C ASP A 151 0.07 25.84 -41.66
N ALA A 152 -0.54 25.12 -42.61
CA ALA A 152 -0.49 23.66 -42.60
C ALA A 152 0.96 23.19 -42.74
N ASP A 153 1.36 22.20 -41.94
CA ASP A 153 2.72 21.64 -41.89
C ASP A 153 3.82 22.66 -41.53
N ALA A 154 3.45 23.81 -40.96
CA ALA A 154 4.39 24.82 -40.52
C ALA A 154 5.27 24.31 -39.38
N ARG A 155 6.52 24.78 -39.39
CA ARG A 155 7.48 24.59 -38.30
C ARG A 155 7.37 25.77 -37.34
N VAL A 156 7.34 25.51 -36.04
CA VAL A 156 7.28 26.54 -35.00
C VAL A 156 8.34 26.27 -33.94
N VAL A 157 8.78 27.33 -33.26
CA VAL A 157 9.67 27.25 -32.10
C VAL A 157 8.85 27.50 -30.86
N VAL A 158 8.89 26.56 -29.92
CA VAL A 158 8.09 26.57 -28.71
C VAL A 158 9.02 26.67 -27.50
N SER A 159 8.76 27.63 -26.63
CA SER A 159 9.40 27.73 -25.32
C SER A 159 8.38 27.42 -24.24
N TYR A 160 8.71 26.57 -23.28
CA TYR A 160 7.77 26.15 -22.24
C TYR A 160 8.50 25.68 -20.97
N ASP A 161 7.78 25.72 -19.86
CA ASP A 161 8.17 25.04 -18.62
C ASP A 161 7.48 23.67 -18.57
N TYR A 162 8.12 22.64 -18.03
CA TYR A 162 7.43 21.39 -17.71
C TYR A 162 7.69 20.98 -16.26
N ALA A 163 6.72 20.28 -15.69
CA ALA A 163 6.85 19.67 -14.36
C ALA A 163 7.86 18.51 -14.46
N ASP A 164 8.98 18.62 -13.77
CA ASP A 164 10.11 17.72 -13.88
C ASP A 164 10.25 16.83 -12.62
N PRO A 165 9.81 15.55 -12.67
CA PRO A 165 9.90 14.65 -11.53
C PRO A 165 11.33 14.35 -11.08
N THR A 166 12.32 14.55 -11.94
CA THR A 166 13.73 14.29 -11.60
C THR A 166 14.28 15.29 -10.58
N LYS A 167 13.62 16.44 -10.42
CA LYS A 167 13.96 17.45 -9.41
C LYS A 167 13.40 17.15 -8.02
N VAL A 168 12.50 16.19 -7.90
CA VAL A 168 11.93 15.78 -6.61
C VAL A 168 13.00 15.02 -5.82
N THR A 169 13.32 15.52 -4.64
CA THR A 169 14.36 14.96 -3.79
C THR A 169 13.78 13.99 -2.76
N ALA A 170 14.64 13.22 -2.10
CA ALA A 170 14.24 12.40 -0.96
C ALA A 170 13.60 13.24 0.18
N ALA A 171 14.04 14.50 0.35
CA ALA A 171 13.53 15.38 1.38
C ALA A 171 12.07 15.78 1.12
N ASP A 172 11.68 15.97 -0.14
CA ASP A 172 10.30 16.28 -0.52
C ASP A 172 9.36 15.11 -0.26
N VAL A 173 9.84 13.88 -0.50
CA VAL A 173 9.08 12.64 -0.24
C VAL A 173 8.93 12.39 1.27
N ILE A 174 10.01 12.51 2.03
CA ILE A 174 10.00 12.37 3.49
C ILE A 174 9.11 13.45 4.12
N GLY A 175 9.23 14.68 3.61
CA GLY A 175 8.50 15.84 4.07
C GLY A 175 8.99 16.38 5.42
N ALA A 176 8.40 17.50 5.81
CA ALA A 176 8.71 18.21 7.04
C ALA A 176 7.43 18.64 7.76
N VAL A 177 7.61 19.16 8.97
CA VAL A 177 6.58 19.90 9.70
C VAL A 177 7.08 21.32 9.80
N ASP A 178 6.33 22.26 9.23
CA ASP A 178 6.70 23.69 9.31
C ASP A 178 6.38 24.28 10.70
N ALA A 179 6.81 25.53 10.93
CA ALA A 179 6.56 26.22 12.19
C ALA A 179 5.06 26.46 12.48
N ALA A 180 4.21 26.43 11.46
CA ALA A 180 2.75 26.52 11.59
C ALA A 180 2.10 25.14 11.84
N GLY A 181 2.89 24.07 11.91
CA GLY A 181 2.42 22.70 12.12
C GLY A 181 1.92 22.01 10.84
N LYS A 182 2.07 22.62 9.66
CA LYS A 182 1.68 22.01 8.39
C LYS A 182 2.68 20.92 8.03
N ARG A 183 2.14 19.75 7.70
CA ARG A 183 2.92 18.58 7.32
C ARG A 183 3.03 18.48 5.79
N THR A 184 4.14 17.94 5.30
CA THR A 184 4.35 17.63 3.88
C THR A 184 4.83 16.19 3.71
N GLY A 185 4.84 15.66 2.48
CA GLY A 185 5.35 14.32 2.17
C GLY A 185 4.74 13.21 3.03
N LEU A 186 5.56 12.24 3.44
CA LEU A 186 5.16 11.13 4.31
C LEU A 186 4.64 11.56 5.70
N LYS A 187 5.01 12.76 6.18
CA LYS A 187 4.50 13.26 7.47
C LYS A 187 2.99 13.52 7.45
N LEU A 188 2.39 13.76 6.29
CA LEU A 188 0.94 13.96 6.13
C LEU A 188 0.10 12.73 6.55
N LEU A 189 0.70 11.54 6.57
CA LEU A 189 0.00 10.33 7.00
C LEU A 189 -0.53 10.44 8.43
N ALA A 190 0.10 11.26 9.30
CA ALA A 190 -0.37 11.51 10.65
C ALA A 190 -1.73 12.24 10.72
N ASP A 191 -2.12 12.93 9.65
CA ASP A 191 -3.40 13.65 9.58
C ASP A 191 -4.54 12.73 9.09
N SER A 192 -4.26 11.49 8.71
CA SER A 192 -5.23 10.56 8.10
C SER A 192 -6.41 10.27 9.01
N TYR A 193 -6.15 9.88 10.26
CA TYR A 193 -7.21 9.62 11.23
C TYR A 193 -8.08 10.85 11.50
N SER A 194 -7.47 12.02 11.70
CA SER A 194 -8.20 13.27 12.00
C SER A 194 -9.09 13.73 10.84
N LEU A 195 -8.65 13.53 9.59
CA LEU A 195 -9.38 13.96 8.41
C LEU A 195 -10.41 12.95 7.93
N ASN A 196 -10.10 11.65 8.01
CA ASN A 196 -10.90 10.59 7.37
C ASN A 196 -11.51 9.59 8.37
N GLY A 197 -11.10 9.62 9.65
CA GLY A 197 -11.54 8.67 10.67
C GLY A 197 -10.87 7.29 10.60
N PHE A 198 -9.84 7.12 9.76
CA PHE A 198 -9.05 5.90 9.64
C PHE A 198 -7.66 6.19 9.04
N ASP A 199 -6.71 5.31 9.32
CA ASP A 199 -5.36 5.38 8.77
C ASP A 199 -5.14 4.37 7.63
N ALA A 200 -4.15 4.65 6.79
CA ALA A 200 -3.64 3.66 5.83
C ALA A 200 -2.98 2.48 6.54
N LYS A 201 -3.26 1.26 6.08
CA LYS A 201 -2.70 0.01 6.64
C LYS A 201 -1.66 -0.64 5.73
N ILE A 202 -1.52 -0.14 4.51
CA ILE A 202 -0.51 -0.55 3.55
C ILE A 202 0.14 0.75 3.05
N LEU A 203 1.46 0.89 3.16
CA LEU A 203 2.17 2.09 2.71
C LEU A 203 3.09 1.79 1.54
N ILE A 204 3.09 2.65 0.53
CA ILE A 204 4.02 2.56 -0.60
C ILE A 204 4.54 3.96 -0.97
N ALA A 205 5.81 4.01 -1.38
CA ALA A 205 6.38 5.16 -2.07
C ALA A 205 7.07 4.65 -3.35
N PRO A 206 6.30 4.37 -4.43
CA PRO A 206 6.81 3.67 -5.61
C PRO A 206 8.03 4.39 -6.20
N VAL A 207 9.06 3.62 -6.57
CA VAL A 207 10.39 4.10 -7.03
C VAL A 207 11.21 4.79 -5.93
N TYR A 208 10.63 5.71 -5.17
CA TYR A 208 11.31 6.46 -4.11
C TYR A 208 11.71 5.59 -2.91
N CYS A 209 11.00 4.48 -2.66
CA CYS A 209 11.30 3.53 -1.60
C CYS A 209 12.64 2.80 -1.77
N THR A 210 13.29 2.92 -2.94
CA THR A 210 14.66 2.43 -3.20
C THR A 210 15.73 3.28 -2.49
N LEU A 211 15.39 4.52 -2.12
CA LEU A 211 16.25 5.41 -1.35
C LEU A 211 16.18 5.05 0.14
N ARG A 212 17.31 4.76 0.76
CA ARG A 212 17.39 4.34 2.18
C ARG A 212 16.73 5.33 3.14
N SER A 213 16.86 6.62 2.87
CA SER A 213 16.26 7.68 3.69
C SER A 213 14.73 7.63 3.65
N VAL A 214 14.14 7.37 2.48
CA VAL A 214 12.69 7.19 2.31
C VAL A 214 12.23 5.87 2.93
N THR A 215 13.00 4.78 2.76
CA THR A 215 12.72 3.49 3.43
C THR A 215 12.64 3.63 4.95
N ALA A 216 13.60 4.34 5.55
CA ALA A 216 13.65 4.56 7.00
C ALA A 216 12.46 5.40 7.50
N GLU A 217 12.04 6.41 6.73
CA GLU A 217 10.84 7.19 7.08
C GLU A 217 9.56 6.37 6.91
N LEU A 218 9.44 5.58 5.84
CA LEU A 218 8.31 4.65 5.64
C LEU A 218 8.17 3.69 6.81
N GLU A 219 9.29 3.14 7.30
CA GLU A 219 9.31 2.30 8.50
C GLU A 219 8.81 3.06 9.73
N ALA A 220 9.32 4.28 9.96
CA ALA A 220 8.93 5.09 11.10
C ALA A 220 7.43 5.46 11.07
N GLN A 221 6.87 5.75 9.89
CA GLN A 221 5.44 6.00 9.74
C GLN A 221 4.61 4.73 9.90
N ALA A 222 5.06 3.61 9.33
CA ALA A 222 4.36 2.34 9.44
C ALA A 222 4.26 1.86 10.89
N GLU A 223 5.28 2.08 11.73
CA GLU A 223 5.20 1.76 13.16
C GLU A 223 4.17 2.63 13.89
N LYS A 224 4.11 3.94 13.60
CA LYS A 224 3.18 4.87 14.25
C LYS A 224 1.71 4.54 13.98
N ILE A 225 1.37 4.24 12.73
CA ILE A 225 -0.01 3.98 12.31
C ILE A 225 -0.36 2.48 12.28
N GLN A 226 0.56 1.62 12.74
CA GLN A 226 0.46 0.16 12.71
C GLN A 226 0.16 -0.41 11.31
N ALA A 227 0.82 0.13 10.30
CA ALA A 227 0.76 -0.34 8.92
C ALA A 227 1.91 -1.29 8.57
N VAL A 228 1.90 -1.81 7.34
CA VAL A 228 3.06 -2.45 6.72
C VAL A 228 3.42 -1.67 5.46
N ALA A 229 4.67 -1.23 5.36
CA ALA A 229 5.18 -0.54 4.18
C ALA A 229 5.88 -1.52 3.24
N TYR A 230 5.61 -1.39 1.94
CA TYR A 230 6.23 -2.24 0.91
C TYR A 230 7.30 -1.46 0.19
N VAL A 231 8.50 -2.04 0.09
CA VAL A 231 9.69 -1.36 -0.42
C VAL A 231 10.38 -2.24 -1.46
N ASP A 232 10.76 -1.64 -2.58
CA ASP A 232 11.33 -2.37 -3.71
C ASP A 232 12.86 -2.33 -3.69
N ALA A 233 13.48 -3.37 -4.25
CA ALA A 233 14.89 -3.30 -4.61
C ALA A 233 15.07 -2.34 -5.81
N PRO A 234 16.21 -1.67 -5.97
CA PRO A 234 16.51 -0.88 -7.17
C PRO A 234 16.43 -1.71 -8.46
N VAL A 235 16.01 -1.08 -9.56
CA VAL A 235 16.05 -1.68 -10.91
C VAL A 235 17.49 -2.08 -11.24
N GLY A 236 17.66 -3.23 -11.89
CA GLY A 236 18.94 -3.84 -12.25
C GLY A 236 19.54 -4.75 -11.18
N THR A 237 18.90 -4.86 -10.01
CA THR A 237 19.40 -5.69 -8.90
C THR A 237 19.36 -7.17 -9.27
N THR A 238 20.45 -7.89 -9.06
CA THR A 238 20.50 -9.37 -9.20
C THR A 238 20.00 -10.08 -7.93
N PRO A 239 19.56 -11.35 -8.00
CA PRO A 239 19.09 -12.07 -6.81
C PRO A 239 20.16 -12.15 -5.71
N ARG A 240 21.42 -12.34 -6.10
CA ARG A 240 22.56 -12.33 -5.18
C ARG A 240 22.78 -10.96 -4.52
N GLN A 241 22.62 -9.85 -5.26
CA GLN A 241 22.70 -8.50 -4.70
C GLN A 241 21.53 -8.20 -3.77
N ALA A 242 20.31 -8.67 -4.08
CA ALA A 242 19.16 -8.55 -3.19
C ALA A 242 19.40 -9.27 -1.84
N ILE A 243 19.91 -10.50 -1.90
CA ILE A 243 20.30 -11.29 -0.73
C ILE A 243 21.43 -10.61 0.05
N THR A 244 22.52 -10.21 -0.62
CA THR A 244 23.66 -9.53 0.03
C THR A 244 23.24 -8.19 0.60
N GLY A 245 22.23 -7.55 0.02
CA GLY A 245 21.59 -6.34 0.50
C GLY A 245 21.01 -6.44 1.91
N ARG A 246 20.69 -7.65 2.37
CA ARG A 246 20.27 -7.92 3.75
C ARG A 246 21.43 -7.92 4.76
N GLY A 247 22.68 -8.08 4.29
CA GLY A 247 23.86 -8.19 5.13
C GLY A 247 24.53 -6.85 5.46
N SER A 248 25.54 -6.88 6.34
CA SER A 248 26.31 -5.71 6.74
C SER A 248 27.04 -5.01 5.60
N ALA A 249 27.41 -5.76 4.54
CA ALA A 249 27.99 -5.24 3.31
C ALA A 249 26.94 -4.80 2.27
N GLY A 250 25.65 -4.77 2.64
CA GLY A 250 24.54 -4.44 1.75
C GLY A 250 24.61 -3.00 1.24
N ILE A 251 24.57 -2.84 -0.08
CA ILE A 251 24.59 -1.53 -0.75
C ILE A 251 23.19 -0.99 -1.10
N ILE A 252 22.14 -1.81 -1.01
CA ILE A 252 20.75 -1.41 -1.28
C ILE A 252 19.95 -1.13 0.00
N ASN A 253 18.70 -0.73 -0.15
CA ASN A 253 17.73 -0.39 0.91
C ASN A 253 17.16 -1.57 1.71
N PHE A 254 17.74 -2.77 1.59
CA PHE A 254 17.21 -4.00 2.20
C PHE A 254 17.87 -4.36 3.54
N ASN A 255 18.88 -3.61 3.98
CA ASN A 255 19.53 -3.84 5.27
C ASN A 255 18.66 -3.29 6.42
N THR A 256 17.63 -4.04 6.78
CA THR A 256 16.69 -3.73 7.87
C THR A 256 16.18 -5.04 8.50
N ALA A 257 15.84 -4.97 9.79
CA ALA A 257 15.20 -6.04 10.56
C ALA A 257 13.77 -5.65 10.98
N SER A 258 13.15 -4.72 10.26
CA SER A 258 11.85 -4.17 10.63
C SER A 258 10.72 -5.18 10.51
N GLY A 259 9.88 -5.24 11.53
CA GLY A 259 8.61 -5.95 11.46
C GLY A 259 7.56 -5.26 10.58
N ARG A 260 7.81 -4.00 10.17
CA ARG A 260 6.85 -3.16 9.44
C ARG A 260 7.17 -3.03 7.95
N LEU A 261 8.24 -3.65 7.48
CA LEU A 261 8.66 -3.58 6.08
C LEU A 261 8.47 -4.92 5.38
N ARG A 262 7.90 -4.89 4.17
CA ARG A 262 7.93 -6.01 3.23
C ARG A 262 8.87 -5.66 2.08
N LEU A 263 9.91 -6.45 1.91
CA LEU A 263 10.91 -6.25 0.86
C LEU A 263 10.43 -6.93 -0.42
N CYS A 264 10.32 -6.19 -1.51
CA CYS A 264 9.76 -6.64 -2.79
C CYS A 264 10.86 -6.68 -3.87
N TYR A 265 11.00 -7.83 -4.53
CA TYR A 265 11.97 -8.01 -5.62
C TYR A 265 11.50 -9.09 -6.61
N PRO A 266 11.64 -8.96 -7.94
CA PRO A 266 12.15 -7.81 -8.70
C PRO A 266 11.02 -6.87 -9.15
N HIS A 267 11.32 -5.88 -9.99
CA HIS A 267 10.26 -5.16 -10.71
C HIS A 267 9.55 -6.10 -11.69
N VAL A 268 8.31 -5.78 -12.02
CA VAL A 268 7.48 -6.52 -12.98
C VAL A 268 7.32 -5.74 -14.27
N LYS A 269 6.98 -6.43 -15.36
CA LYS A 269 6.67 -5.82 -16.65
C LYS A 269 5.17 -5.71 -16.82
N VAL A 270 4.72 -4.58 -17.33
CA VAL A 270 3.32 -4.30 -17.66
C VAL A 270 3.29 -3.66 -19.04
N TYR A 271 2.31 -4.07 -19.85
CA TYR A 271 2.08 -3.47 -21.16
C TYR A 271 1.59 -2.03 -21.02
N ASP A 272 2.29 -1.10 -21.67
CA ASP A 272 1.91 0.31 -21.74
C ASP A 272 1.32 0.62 -23.12
N ALA A 273 0.02 0.93 -23.14
CA ALA A 273 -0.71 1.25 -24.37
C ALA A 273 -0.25 2.56 -25.03
N GLN A 274 0.38 3.49 -24.30
CA GLN A 274 0.87 4.75 -24.86
C GLN A 274 2.14 4.56 -25.67
N THR A 275 3.04 3.70 -25.19
CA THR A 275 4.32 3.39 -25.85
C THR A 275 4.25 2.14 -26.71
N ASN A 276 3.16 1.37 -26.62
CA ASN A 276 2.97 0.08 -27.29
C ASN A 276 4.12 -0.90 -26.97
N ALA A 277 4.60 -0.86 -25.72
CA ALA A 277 5.74 -1.65 -25.25
C ALA A 277 5.58 -2.03 -23.77
N ASP A 278 6.37 -2.99 -23.30
CA ASP A 278 6.45 -3.31 -21.87
C ASP A 278 7.25 -2.24 -21.12
N ARG A 279 6.71 -1.74 -20.01
CA ARG A 279 7.44 -0.91 -19.04
C ARG A 279 7.64 -1.65 -17.73
N LEU A 280 8.68 -1.26 -16.99
CA LEU A 280 8.92 -1.76 -15.64
C LEU A 280 8.04 -1.03 -14.62
N GLU A 281 7.45 -1.79 -13.72
CA GLU A 281 6.69 -1.32 -12.57
C GLU A 281 7.23 -1.89 -11.26
N PRO A 282 7.23 -1.09 -10.17
CA PRO A 282 7.60 -1.58 -8.85
C PRO A 282 6.65 -2.67 -8.36
N LEU A 283 7.19 -3.75 -7.78
CA LEU A 283 6.38 -4.85 -7.26
C LEU A 283 5.58 -4.42 -6.03
N SER A 284 6.02 -3.43 -5.26
CA SER A 284 5.29 -2.87 -4.12
C SER A 284 3.90 -2.38 -4.49
N SER A 285 3.71 -1.73 -5.65
CA SER A 285 2.40 -1.26 -6.12
C SER A 285 1.45 -2.44 -6.38
N HIS A 286 1.93 -3.48 -7.08
CA HIS A 286 1.13 -4.69 -7.33
C HIS A 286 0.87 -5.47 -6.05
N ALA A 287 1.87 -5.61 -5.18
CA ALA A 287 1.73 -6.30 -3.90
C ALA A 287 0.72 -5.57 -3.01
N ALA A 288 0.72 -4.24 -2.99
CA ALA A 288 -0.23 -3.43 -2.22
C ALA A 288 -1.66 -3.58 -2.74
N GLY A 289 -1.86 -3.48 -4.06
CA GLY A 289 -3.15 -3.74 -4.70
C GLY A 289 -3.65 -5.16 -4.42
N LEU A 290 -2.77 -6.16 -4.55
CA LEU A 290 -3.09 -7.56 -4.28
C LEU A 290 -3.41 -7.81 -2.80
N ARG A 291 -2.71 -7.14 -1.88
CA ARG A 291 -2.98 -7.21 -0.44
C ARG A 291 -4.36 -6.65 -0.12
N ALA A 292 -4.68 -5.46 -0.63
CA ALA A 292 -5.99 -4.86 -0.45
C ALA A 292 -7.10 -5.73 -1.04
N TRP A 293 -6.90 -6.32 -2.22
CA TRP A 293 -7.84 -7.28 -2.80
C TRP A 293 -8.00 -8.54 -1.94
N THR A 294 -6.90 -9.13 -1.46
CA THR A 294 -6.91 -10.32 -0.59
C THR A 294 -7.70 -10.04 0.71
N ASP A 295 -7.50 -8.86 1.29
CA ASP A 295 -8.20 -8.44 2.50
C ASP A 295 -9.72 -8.32 2.27
N LEU A 296 -10.14 -7.85 1.09
CA LEU A 296 -11.56 -7.70 0.74
C LEU A 296 -12.22 -9.04 0.38
N GLU A 297 -11.51 -9.91 -0.34
CA GLU A 297 -12.04 -11.18 -0.82
C GLU A 297 -12.04 -12.27 0.26
N TYR A 298 -10.94 -12.41 0.99
CA TYR A 298 -10.71 -13.51 1.92
C TYR A 298 -10.59 -13.08 3.39
N GLY A 299 -10.34 -11.79 3.64
CA GLY A 299 -10.08 -11.24 4.97
C GLY A 299 -8.58 -11.03 5.26
N TYR A 300 -8.27 -10.09 6.15
CA TYR A 300 -6.89 -9.68 6.45
C TYR A 300 -6.03 -10.74 7.15
N TRP A 301 -6.62 -11.84 7.61
CA TRP A 301 -5.91 -13.00 8.14
C TRP A 301 -5.34 -13.92 7.06
N TRP A 302 -5.76 -13.77 5.80
CA TRP A 302 -5.17 -14.48 4.68
C TRP A 302 -3.84 -13.88 4.23
N SER A 303 -2.92 -14.74 3.79
CA SER A 303 -1.68 -14.31 3.17
C SER A 303 -1.93 -13.92 1.71
N SER A 304 -1.34 -12.80 1.27
CA SER A 304 -1.34 -12.43 -0.14
C SER A 304 -0.29 -13.20 -0.96
N SER A 305 0.54 -14.05 -0.33
CA SER A 305 1.42 -14.98 -1.03
C SER A 305 0.61 -16.07 -1.74
N ASN A 306 1.14 -16.59 -2.85
CA ASN A 306 0.51 -17.53 -3.77
C ASN A 306 -0.74 -16.99 -4.51
N GLN A 307 -1.03 -15.69 -4.41
CA GLN A 307 -2.10 -15.06 -5.18
C GLN A 307 -1.58 -14.53 -6.53
N GLN A 308 -2.43 -14.56 -7.55
CA GLN A 308 -2.09 -14.19 -8.92
C GLN A 308 -1.89 -12.67 -9.03
N LEU A 309 -0.75 -12.25 -9.59
CA LEU A 309 -0.50 -10.87 -10.00
C LEU A 309 -1.31 -10.59 -11.27
N ARG A 310 -2.08 -9.50 -11.25
CA ARG A 310 -2.93 -9.06 -12.35
C ARG A 310 -2.21 -7.97 -13.16
N GLY A 311 -2.42 -7.97 -14.47
CA GLY A 311 -1.82 -6.98 -15.39
C GLY A 311 -0.31 -7.18 -15.66
N VAL A 312 0.33 -8.14 -15.01
CA VAL A 312 1.76 -8.44 -15.19
C VAL A 312 1.97 -9.31 -16.43
N THR A 313 2.80 -8.83 -17.36
CA THR A 313 3.18 -9.53 -18.60
C THR A 313 4.53 -10.24 -18.47
N GLY A 314 5.36 -9.85 -17.51
CA GLY A 314 6.68 -10.41 -17.31
C GLY A 314 7.33 -9.98 -16.00
N ILE A 315 8.54 -10.47 -15.78
CA ILE A 315 9.42 -10.03 -14.69
C ILE A 315 10.65 -9.36 -15.28
N GLU A 316 11.20 -8.37 -14.56
CA GLU A 316 12.41 -7.65 -14.96
C GLU A 316 13.56 -8.62 -15.28
N ARG A 317 13.76 -9.58 -14.37
CA ARG A 317 14.75 -10.64 -14.48
C ARG A 317 14.08 -11.97 -14.19
N ALA A 318 14.22 -12.91 -15.11
CA ALA A 318 13.76 -14.28 -14.88
C ALA A 318 14.48 -14.87 -13.67
N ILE A 319 13.72 -15.44 -12.73
CA ILE A 319 14.25 -16.14 -11.56
C ILE A 319 13.78 -17.59 -11.58
N THR A 320 14.63 -18.50 -11.12
CA THR A 320 14.23 -19.91 -11.01
C THR A 320 13.18 -20.08 -9.91
N ALA A 321 12.09 -20.76 -10.25
CA ALA A 321 10.94 -20.96 -9.39
C ALA A 321 10.37 -22.38 -9.56
N ARG A 322 10.55 -23.20 -8.53
CA ARG A 322 10.05 -24.57 -8.49
C ARG A 322 9.69 -24.93 -7.05
N ILE A 323 8.56 -25.63 -6.86
CA ILE A 323 8.01 -25.91 -5.52
C ILE A 323 8.85 -26.91 -4.70
N ASP A 324 9.54 -27.80 -5.40
CA ASP A 324 10.36 -28.90 -4.87
C ASP A 324 11.86 -28.64 -4.99
N ASP A 325 12.29 -27.42 -5.35
CA ASP A 325 13.70 -27.04 -5.47
C ASP A 325 14.12 -26.04 -4.37
N PRO A 326 14.83 -26.50 -3.33
CA PRO A 326 15.38 -25.64 -2.29
C PRO A 326 16.45 -24.66 -2.78
N GLN A 327 17.07 -24.91 -3.94
CA GLN A 327 18.12 -24.06 -4.51
C GLN A 327 17.57 -23.05 -5.52
N SER A 328 16.26 -23.06 -5.78
CA SER A 328 15.63 -22.07 -6.64
C SER A 328 15.85 -20.65 -6.09
N GLU A 329 16.09 -19.69 -6.97
CA GLU A 329 16.34 -18.29 -6.60
C GLU A 329 15.16 -17.72 -5.81
N SER A 330 13.94 -18.11 -6.19
CA SER A 330 12.73 -17.76 -5.44
C SER A 330 12.76 -18.23 -3.98
N ASN A 331 13.30 -19.42 -3.71
CA ASN A 331 13.45 -19.94 -2.35
C ASN A 331 14.59 -19.23 -1.60
N LEU A 332 15.73 -19.01 -2.25
CA LEU A 332 16.88 -18.33 -1.66
C LEU A 332 16.56 -16.88 -1.24
N LEU A 333 15.75 -16.18 -2.03
CA LEU A 333 15.24 -14.84 -1.69
C LEU A 333 14.30 -14.88 -0.47
N ASN A 334 13.36 -15.83 -0.45
CA ASN A 334 12.42 -15.99 0.66
C ASN A 334 13.09 -16.38 1.97
N ALA A 335 14.13 -17.21 1.92
CA ALA A 335 14.96 -17.56 3.07
C ALA A 335 15.63 -16.32 3.73
N GLN A 336 15.66 -15.19 3.02
CA GLN A 336 16.15 -13.91 3.51
C GLN A 336 15.02 -12.88 3.64
N GLY A 337 13.76 -13.29 3.79
CA GLY A 337 12.62 -12.40 4.04
C GLY A 337 12.29 -11.45 2.88
N ILE A 338 12.73 -11.78 1.66
CA ILE A 338 12.45 -11.00 0.45
C ILE A 338 11.27 -11.65 -0.26
N THR A 339 10.18 -10.90 -0.41
CA THR A 339 9.01 -11.28 -1.21
C THR A 339 9.36 -11.14 -2.69
N THR A 340 9.00 -12.16 -3.47
CA THR A 340 9.30 -12.25 -4.89
C THR A 340 8.15 -12.73 -5.74
N VAL A 341 8.42 -13.06 -7.01
CA VAL A 341 7.43 -13.54 -7.98
C VAL A 341 7.69 -15.02 -8.28
N PHE A 342 6.71 -15.88 -8.04
CA PHE A 342 6.75 -17.27 -8.46
C PHE A 342 6.16 -17.39 -9.86
N ASN A 343 6.98 -17.84 -10.81
CA ASN A 343 6.57 -18.09 -12.18
C ASN A 343 7.15 -19.44 -12.62
N SER A 344 6.33 -20.48 -12.53
CA SER A 344 6.64 -21.82 -12.98
C SER A 344 5.67 -22.25 -14.08
N PHE A 345 5.86 -23.44 -14.65
CA PHE A 345 5.05 -23.92 -15.76
C PHE A 345 3.55 -23.97 -15.38
N GLY A 346 2.72 -23.23 -16.11
CA GLY A 346 1.27 -23.19 -15.91
C GLY A 346 0.77 -22.41 -14.67
N THR A 347 1.66 -21.78 -13.89
CA THR A 347 1.25 -21.13 -12.63
C THR A 347 0.81 -19.69 -12.79
N GLY A 348 1.16 -19.04 -13.91
CA GLY A 348 1.10 -17.59 -14.05
C GLY A 348 2.14 -16.87 -13.18
N PHE A 349 2.05 -15.54 -13.10
CA PHE A 349 2.86 -14.73 -12.19
C PHE A 349 2.19 -14.64 -10.82
N ARG A 350 2.77 -15.20 -9.76
CA ARG A 350 2.20 -15.15 -8.42
C ARG A 350 3.11 -14.38 -7.47
N LEU A 351 2.52 -13.64 -6.52
CA LEU A 351 3.30 -13.08 -5.41
C LEU A 351 3.77 -14.24 -4.53
N TRP A 352 5.02 -14.23 -4.09
CA TRP A 352 5.63 -15.37 -3.41
C TRP A 352 6.50 -14.92 -2.24
N GLY A 353 6.13 -15.33 -1.04
CA GLY A 353 6.77 -14.90 0.20
C GLY A 353 5.78 -14.16 1.09
N ASN A 354 5.68 -14.56 2.35
CA ASN A 354 4.73 -14.04 3.33
C ASN A 354 5.42 -13.45 4.57
N ARG A 355 6.76 -13.45 4.59
CA ARG A 355 7.57 -12.93 5.68
C ARG A 355 7.87 -11.43 5.49
N VAL A 356 7.91 -10.70 6.60
CA VAL A 356 8.39 -9.31 6.66
C VAL A 356 9.90 -9.26 6.90
N ALA A 357 10.50 -8.06 6.81
CA ALA A 357 11.94 -7.86 6.89
C ALA A 357 12.57 -8.26 8.23
N SER A 358 11.80 -8.42 9.31
CA SER A 358 12.34 -8.94 10.57
C SER A 358 12.84 -10.39 10.47
N TYR A 359 12.40 -11.15 9.46
CA TYR A 359 12.98 -12.44 9.13
C TYR A 359 14.29 -12.26 8.33
N PRO A 360 15.38 -13.02 8.63
CA PRO A 360 15.44 -14.17 9.54
C PRO A 360 15.86 -13.86 10.98
N SER A 361 16.14 -12.59 11.33
CA SER A 361 16.58 -12.22 12.70
C SER A 361 15.55 -12.52 13.79
N SER A 362 14.27 -12.63 13.42
CA SER A 362 13.17 -13.11 14.25
C SER A 362 12.43 -14.24 13.52
N THR A 363 11.82 -15.16 14.29
CA THR A 363 11.10 -16.34 13.77
C THR A 363 9.69 -16.50 14.34
N GLY A 364 9.23 -15.57 15.17
CA GLY A 364 7.89 -15.63 15.80
C GLY A 364 6.74 -15.35 14.81
N LEU A 365 5.49 -15.49 15.28
CA LEU A 365 4.28 -15.30 14.46
C LEU A 365 4.23 -13.94 13.76
N LEU A 366 4.76 -12.89 14.38
CA LEU A 366 4.76 -11.52 13.83
C LEU A 366 5.74 -11.30 12.67
N THR A 367 6.47 -12.35 12.26
CA THR A 367 7.25 -12.35 11.03
C THR A 367 6.39 -12.65 9.81
N PHE A 368 5.23 -13.30 9.98
CA PHE A 368 4.25 -13.45 8.93
C PHE A 368 3.41 -12.19 8.85
N GLU A 369 3.30 -11.60 7.65
CA GLU A 369 2.58 -10.34 7.48
C GLU A 369 1.11 -10.44 7.87
N ASN A 370 0.42 -11.54 7.48
CA ASN A 370 -0.98 -11.74 7.80
C ASN A 370 -1.21 -11.85 9.32
N CYS A 371 -0.36 -12.58 10.06
CA CYS A 371 -0.46 -12.67 11.52
C CYS A 371 -0.24 -11.31 12.19
N ARG A 372 0.75 -10.53 11.71
CA ARG A 372 0.99 -9.17 12.20
C ARG A 372 -0.21 -8.26 11.94
N ARG A 373 -0.76 -8.29 10.74
CA ARG A 373 -1.94 -7.49 10.39
C ARG A 373 -3.16 -7.86 11.24
N VAL A 374 -3.38 -9.15 11.53
CA VAL A 374 -4.45 -9.55 12.46
C VAL A 374 -4.25 -8.93 13.84
N LYS A 375 -3.01 -8.94 14.36
CA LYS A 375 -2.68 -8.29 15.63
C LYS A 375 -2.97 -6.79 15.59
N ASP A 376 -2.48 -6.08 14.57
CA ASP A 376 -2.66 -4.63 14.44
C ASP A 376 -4.15 -4.26 14.32
N MET A 377 -4.91 -4.94 13.47
CA MET A 377 -6.34 -4.66 13.28
C MET A 377 -7.14 -4.94 14.55
N THR A 378 -6.81 -6.02 15.27
CA THR A 378 -7.48 -6.37 16.53
C THR A 378 -7.19 -5.33 17.61
N ASP A 379 -5.92 -4.93 17.76
CA ASP A 379 -5.50 -3.95 18.77
C ASP A 379 -6.16 -2.59 18.54
N GLU A 380 -6.20 -2.14 17.28
CA GLU A 380 -6.78 -0.86 16.91
C GLU A 380 -8.30 -0.86 17.04
N ALA A 381 -8.97 -1.95 16.67
CA ALA A 381 -10.40 -2.10 16.87
C ALA A 381 -10.77 -1.99 18.36
N ILE A 382 -10.04 -2.70 19.22
CA ILE A 382 -10.24 -2.65 20.68
C ILE A 382 -9.96 -1.23 21.19
N ARG A 383 -8.84 -0.61 20.80
CA ARG A 383 -8.47 0.75 21.22
C ARG A 383 -9.51 1.79 20.81
N SER A 384 -9.97 1.75 19.55
CA SER A 384 -10.98 2.68 19.04
C SER A 384 -12.31 2.53 19.77
N SER A 385 -12.74 1.30 20.03
CA SER A 385 -13.98 1.04 20.80
C SER A 385 -13.87 1.44 22.28
N SER A 386 -12.66 1.50 22.82
CA SER A 386 -12.44 1.85 24.23
C SER A 386 -12.78 3.30 24.54
N LEU A 387 -12.83 4.18 23.53
CA LEU A 387 -13.19 5.59 23.69
C LEU A 387 -14.54 5.77 24.40
N SER A 388 -15.52 4.89 24.15
CA SER A 388 -16.83 4.97 24.80
C SER A 388 -16.79 4.67 26.30
N PHE A 389 -15.74 4.02 26.80
CA PHE A 389 -15.55 3.69 28.22
C PHE A 389 -14.67 4.70 28.96
N ILE A 390 -13.91 5.53 28.25
CA ILE A 390 -13.09 6.58 28.84
C ILE A 390 -13.98 7.54 29.62
N ASP A 391 -13.50 7.99 30.78
CA ASP A 391 -14.19 8.89 31.73
C ASP A 391 -15.43 8.31 32.42
N GLN A 392 -15.77 7.04 32.19
CA GLN A 392 -16.81 6.37 32.98
C GLN A 392 -16.30 6.02 34.39
N PRO A 393 -17.15 6.10 35.44
CA PRO A 393 -16.76 5.70 36.79
C PRO A 393 -16.28 4.25 36.85
N ILE A 394 -15.10 4.03 37.44
CA ILE A 394 -14.54 2.69 37.63
C ILE A 394 -15.42 1.92 38.62
N THR A 395 -16.20 0.99 38.10
CA THR A 395 -17.10 0.12 38.87
C THR A 395 -16.94 -1.32 38.37
N GLN A 396 -17.34 -2.31 39.18
CA GLN A 396 -17.34 -3.71 38.74
C GLN A 396 -18.18 -3.91 37.46
N VAL A 397 -19.28 -3.15 37.33
CA VAL A 397 -20.14 -3.18 36.13
C VAL A 397 -19.38 -2.70 34.89
N LEU A 398 -18.56 -1.65 35.01
CA LEU A 398 -17.74 -1.17 33.90
C LEU A 398 -16.71 -2.24 33.48
N ILE A 399 -16.03 -2.86 34.46
CA ILE A 399 -15.07 -3.94 34.20
C ILE A 399 -15.75 -5.08 33.43
N ASP A 400 -16.88 -5.57 33.93
CA ASP A 400 -17.60 -6.69 33.31
C ASP A 400 -18.10 -6.32 31.90
N THR A 401 -18.55 -5.09 31.70
CA THR A 401 -19.00 -4.58 30.39
C THR A 401 -17.86 -4.55 29.38
N ILE A 402 -16.67 -4.08 29.76
CA ILE A 402 -15.50 -4.06 28.87
C ILE A 402 -15.07 -5.49 28.55
N LEU A 403 -15.00 -6.36 29.56
CA LEU A 403 -14.61 -7.75 29.37
C LEU A 403 -15.57 -8.50 28.43
N GLU A 404 -16.89 -8.32 28.57
CA GLU A 404 -17.85 -8.97 27.68
C GLU A 404 -17.79 -8.40 26.27
N SER A 405 -17.69 -7.08 26.10
CA SER A 405 -17.56 -6.45 24.77
C SER A 405 -16.32 -6.96 24.02
N VAL A 406 -15.15 -6.96 24.67
CA VAL A 406 -13.89 -7.40 24.05
C VAL A 406 -13.89 -8.91 23.79
N ASN A 407 -14.42 -9.74 24.71
CA ASN A 407 -14.54 -11.18 24.48
C ASN A 407 -15.56 -11.51 23.39
N GLN A 408 -16.67 -10.79 23.28
CA GLN A 408 -17.65 -10.96 22.21
C GLN A 408 -17.02 -10.68 20.84
N TYR A 409 -16.19 -9.64 20.73
CA TYR A 409 -15.42 -9.37 19.52
C TYR A 409 -14.44 -10.51 19.19
N GLY A 410 -13.71 -11.00 20.19
CA GLY A 410 -12.84 -12.17 20.05
C GLY A 410 -13.57 -13.41 19.55
N ARG A 411 -14.77 -13.70 20.09
CA ARG A 411 -15.63 -14.82 19.63
C ARG A 411 -16.05 -14.63 18.18
N LYS A 412 -16.40 -13.41 17.78
CA LYS A 412 -16.70 -13.08 16.38
C LYS A 412 -15.51 -13.39 15.48
N LEU A 413 -14.32 -12.91 15.82
CA LEU A 413 -13.09 -13.17 15.03
C LEU A 413 -12.75 -14.66 14.93
N ILE A 414 -13.04 -15.45 15.95
CA ILE A 414 -12.91 -16.92 15.89
C ILE A 414 -13.95 -17.50 14.92
N GLY A 415 -15.20 -17.06 14.98
CA GLY A 415 -16.25 -17.47 14.05
C GLY A 415 -15.95 -17.14 12.60
N ASP A 416 -15.31 -15.98 12.35
CA ASP A 416 -14.86 -15.54 11.02
C ASP A 416 -13.59 -16.31 10.54
N GLY A 417 -12.95 -17.10 11.41
CA GLY A 417 -11.70 -17.81 11.13
C GLY A 417 -10.43 -16.93 11.20
N ALA A 418 -10.56 -15.68 11.65
CA ALA A 418 -9.46 -14.74 11.80
C ALA A 418 -8.54 -15.06 12.99
N LEU A 419 -9.06 -15.77 13.99
CA LEU A 419 -8.32 -16.19 15.19
C LEU A 419 -8.59 -17.67 15.51
N LEU A 420 -7.56 -18.36 15.99
CA LEU A 420 -7.67 -19.71 16.58
C LEU A 420 -8.13 -19.66 18.04
N GLY A 421 -7.83 -18.56 18.74
CA GLY A 421 -8.21 -18.38 20.13
C GLY A 421 -8.05 -16.93 20.58
N PHE A 422 -8.90 -16.52 21.52
CA PHE A 422 -8.94 -15.19 22.11
C PHE A 422 -9.42 -15.26 23.56
N LYS A 423 -8.80 -14.48 24.45
CA LYS A 423 -9.28 -14.31 25.83
C LYS A 423 -8.91 -12.95 26.36
N CYS A 424 -9.89 -12.20 26.86
CA CYS A 424 -9.73 -10.96 27.61
C CYS A 424 -10.11 -11.20 29.08
N TRP A 425 -9.31 -10.69 30.02
CA TRP A 425 -9.53 -10.86 31.46
C TRP A 425 -9.01 -9.66 32.27
N TYR A 426 -9.60 -9.50 33.44
CA TYR A 426 -9.15 -8.56 34.47
C TYR A 426 -8.38 -9.32 35.55
N ASP A 427 -7.19 -8.83 35.91
CA ASP A 427 -6.36 -9.40 36.97
C ASP A 427 -6.30 -8.44 38.14
N LYS A 428 -6.96 -8.81 39.25
CA LYS A 428 -6.99 -8.02 40.49
C LYS A 428 -5.60 -7.80 41.07
N LYS A 429 -4.65 -8.72 40.85
CA LYS A 429 -3.28 -8.58 41.38
C LYS A 429 -2.46 -7.53 40.63
N ARG A 430 -2.90 -7.13 39.44
CA ARG A 430 -2.21 -6.14 38.59
C ARG A 430 -2.95 -4.80 38.53
N ASN A 431 -3.94 -4.63 39.41
CA ASN A 431 -4.74 -3.43 39.56
C ASN A 431 -4.84 -3.16 41.06
N GLU A 432 -3.75 -2.63 41.62
CA GLU A 432 -3.67 -2.32 43.04
C GLU A 432 -4.56 -1.11 43.39
N GLU A 433 -4.87 -0.93 44.68
CA GLU A 433 -5.76 0.15 45.13
C GLU A 433 -5.23 1.54 44.74
N ALA A 434 -3.91 1.74 44.79
CA ALA A 434 -3.28 3.00 44.41
C ALA A 434 -3.51 3.32 42.92
N ASP A 435 -3.33 2.35 42.03
CA ASP A 435 -3.56 2.53 40.59
C ASP A 435 -5.03 2.87 40.29
N LEU A 436 -5.96 2.18 40.94
CA LEU A 436 -7.39 2.41 40.78
C LEU A 436 -7.82 3.77 41.37
N ALA A 437 -7.21 4.20 42.47
CA ALA A 437 -7.43 5.53 43.05
C ALA A 437 -6.95 6.65 42.13
N ASP A 438 -5.88 6.41 41.36
CA ASP A 438 -5.38 7.30 40.30
C ASP A 438 -6.20 7.20 39.00
N GLY A 439 -7.23 6.36 38.95
CA GLY A 439 -8.08 6.17 37.78
C GLY A 439 -7.47 5.27 36.69
N HIS A 440 -6.39 4.55 37.00
CA HIS A 440 -5.74 3.64 36.06
C HIS A 440 -6.27 2.21 36.19
N MET A 441 -6.66 1.62 35.06
CA MET A 441 -7.16 0.25 34.99
C MET A 441 -6.46 -0.53 33.87
N LEU A 442 -5.94 -1.70 34.22
CA LEU A 442 -5.28 -2.63 33.33
C LEU A 442 -6.17 -3.83 33.02
N ILE A 443 -6.50 -3.98 31.74
CA ILE A 443 -7.16 -5.17 31.18
C ILE A 443 -6.18 -5.90 30.28
N SER A 444 -6.09 -7.22 30.43
CA SER A 444 -5.20 -8.06 29.64
C SER A 444 -5.97 -8.88 28.63
N TYR A 445 -5.44 -9.02 27.42
CA TYR A 445 -5.98 -9.95 26.42
C TYR A 445 -4.86 -10.69 25.70
N LYS A 446 -5.19 -11.89 25.21
CA LYS A 446 -4.33 -12.71 24.38
C LYS A 446 -5.09 -13.19 23.16
N LEU A 447 -4.39 -13.32 22.04
CA LEU A 447 -4.94 -13.78 20.77
C LEU A 447 -3.95 -14.68 20.05
N THR A 448 -4.44 -15.54 19.16
CA THR A 448 -3.61 -16.39 18.30
C THR A 448 -4.15 -16.35 16.88
N PRO A 449 -3.50 -15.61 15.96
CA PRO A 449 -3.86 -15.66 14.55
C PRO A 449 -3.41 -16.97 13.91
N PRO A 450 -4.09 -17.46 12.86
CA PRO A 450 -3.64 -18.62 12.10
C PRO A 450 -2.36 -18.29 11.29
N PRO A 451 -1.25 -19.03 11.46
CA PRO A 451 -0.10 -18.89 10.58
C PRO A 451 -0.41 -19.45 9.18
N PRO A 452 0.19 -18.89 8.12
CA PRO A 452 0.07 -19.46 6.79
C PRO A 452 0.83 -20.79 6.69
N LEU A 453 0.33 -21.71 5.88
CA LEU A 453 1.02 -22.98 5.56
C LEU A 453 2.19 -22.71 4.60
N GLU A 454 3.31 -22.23 5.14
CA GLU A 454 4.51 -21.88 4.37
C GLU A 454 5.26 -23.10 3.84
N ARG A 455 5.26 -24.22 4.58
CA ARG A 455 5.94 -25.47 4.19
C ARG A 455 5.10 -26.69 4.56
N LEU A 456 4.83 -27.54 3.57
CA LEU A 456 4.24 -28.86 3.75
C LEU A 456 5.34 -29.92 3.52
N THR A 457 5.46 -30.89 4.43
CA THR A 457 6.35 -32.05 4.28
C THR A 457 5.48 -33.30 4.28
N LEU A 458 5.59 -34.11 3.22
CA LEU A 458 4.88 -35.38 3.10
C LEU A 458 5.91 -36.51 3.32
N GLU A 459 5.63 -37.37 4.28
CA GLU A 459 6.42 -38.58 4.54
C GLU A 459 5.76 -39.74 3.81
N SER A 460 6.53 -40.44 2.97
CA SER A 460 6.06 -41.61 2.23
C SER A 460 6.88 -42.84 2.62
N GLU A 461 6.19 -43.93 2.92
CA GLU A 461 6.79 -45.23 3.20
C GLU A 461 6.42 -46.21 2.08
N ILE A 462 7.42 -46.96 1.60
CA ILE A 462 7.17 -48.15 0.76
C ILE A 462 7.06 -49.34 1.71
N THR A 463 5.87 -49.95 1.78
CA THR A 463 5.60 -51.09 2.67
C THR A 463 5.20 -52.35 1.90
N SER A 464 5.64 -53.51 2.39
CA SER A 464 5.21 -54.83 1.91
C SER A 464 3.96 -55.37 2.61
N GLU A 465 3.43 -54.65 3.61
CA GLU A 465 2.27 -55.07 4.40
C GLU A 465 1.06 -55.43 3.54
N TYR A 466 0.84 -54.69 2.45
CA TYR A 466 -0.30 -54.90 1.56
C TYR A 466 -0.13 -56.09 0.60
N LEU A 467 1.05 -56.71 0.53
CA LEU A 467 1.27 -57.89 -0.31
C LEU A 467 0.54 -59.13 0.21
N VAL A 468 0.19 -59.18 1.52
CA VAL A 468 -0.63 -60.26 2.08
C VAL A 468 -2.01 -60.34 1.44
N ASN A 469 -2.54 -59.21 0.94
CA ASN A 469 -3.84 -59.13 0.28
C ASN A 469 -3.86 -59.74 -1.13
N LEU A 470 -2.70 -59.97 -1.75
CA LEU A 470 -2.63 -60.58 -3.08
C LEU A 470 -2.90 -62.09 -3.06
N ASN A 471 -2.73 -62.74 -1.90
CA ASN A 471 -3.01 -64.17 -1.72
C ASN A 471 -4.37 -64.44 -1.04
N GLY A 472 -5.17 -63.39 -0.79
CA GLY A 472 -6.51 -63.49 -0.22
C GLY A 472 -7.51 -63.90 -1.29
N ASN A 473 -7.90 -65.18 -1.30
CA ASN A 473 -9.05 -65.68 -2.03
C ASN A 473 -10.28 -64.78 -1.78
N GLY A 474 -10.88 -64.28 -2.86
CA GLY A 474 -12.29 -63.95 -2.82
C GLY A 474 -13.08 -65.23 -2.51
N GLY A 475 -13.73 -65.26 -1.35
CA GLY A 475 -14.78 -66.24 -1.03
C GLY A 475 -14.38 -67.45 -0.18
N ASN A 476 -15.11 -67.58 0.92
CA ASN A 476 -15.31 -68.75 1.79
C ASN A 476 -14.10 -69.30 2.56
N THR A 477 -13.88 -68.82 3.78
CA THR A 477 -14.52 -69.32 5.02
C THR A 477 -14.34 -68.32 6.14
#